data_AF-A0A074M980-F1
#
_entry.id   AF-A0A074M980-F1
#
_cell.length_a   1.000
_cell.length_b   1.000
_cell.length_c   1.000
_cell.angle_alpha   90.00
_cell.angle_beta   90.00
_cell.angle_gamma   90.00
#
_symmetry.space_group_name_H-M   'P 1'
#
loop_
_entity.id
_entity.type
_entity.pdbx_description
1 polymer ?
#
loop_
_entity_poly.entity_id
_entity_poly.type
_entity_poly.pdbx_seq_one_letter_code
_entity_poly.pdbx_strand_id
1 'polypeptide(L)' 'MIQLTSYEIDDIEHCKQELEAVLQILDHAGAGIAAIHVNAAIEQLKRNLAALAPQSGNGRPAFFVEEDLD' A
#
# COMPACT_ATOMS: atom_id res chain seq x y z
N MET A 1 3.40 20.35 -0.75
CA MET A 1 2.80 19.22 0.00
C MET A 1 1.56 18.83 -0.79
N ILE A 2 1.59 17.71 -1.50
CA ILE A 2 0.42 17.24 -2.25
C ILE A 2 -0.50 16.61 -1.21
N GLN A 3 -1.69 17.17 -1.03
CA GLN A 3 -2.73 16.52 -0.24
C GLN A 3 -3.53 15.64 -1.20
N LEU A 4 -3.42 14.34 -0.99
CA LEU A 4 -4.29 13.38 -1.65
C LEU A 4 -5.63 13.35 -0.91
N THR A 5 -6.71 13.25 -1.65
CA THR A 5 -8.04 12.99 -1.11
C THR A 5 -8.11 11.56 -0.57
N SER A 6 -9.06 11.28 0.34
CA SER A 6 -9.28 9.92 0.83
C SER A 6 -9.50 8.92 -0.30
N TYR A 7 -10.25 9.33 -1.34
CA TYR A 7 -10.48 8.52 -2.53
C TYR A 7 -9.18 8.15 -3.28
N GLU A 8 -8.25 9.09 -3.43
CA GLU A 8 -6.95 8.82 -4.06
C GLU A 8 -6.07 7.90 -3.19
N ILE A 9 -6.24 7.94 -1.86
CA ILE A 9 -5.55 7.02 -0.95
C ILE A 9 -6.12 5.60 -1.09
N ASP A 10 -7.46 5.46 -1.09
CA ASP A 10 -8.16 4.19 -1.33
C ASP A 10 -7.75 3.55 -2.67
N ASP A 11 -7.69 4.34 -3.75
CA ASP A 11 -7.25 3.88 -5.07
C ASP A 11 -5.80 3.36 -5.05
N ILE A 12 -4.90 4.02 -4.30
CA ILE A 12 -3.51 3.59 -4.15
C ILE A 12 -3.42 2.30 -3.32
N GLU A 13 -4.24 2.17 -2.28
CA GLU A 13 -4.30 0.94 -1.48
C GLU A 13 -4.84 -0.24 -2.29
N HIS A 14 -5.89 -0.03 -3.10
CA HIS A 14 -6.40 -1.03 -4.03
C HIS A 14 -5.32 -1.47 -5.02
N CYS A 15 -4.60 -0.51 -5.62
CA CYS A 15 -3.50 -0.82 -6.54
C CYS A 15 -2.39 -1.65 -5.87
N LYS A 16 -2.07 -1.37 -4.59
CA LYS A 16 -1.12 -2.16 -3.81
C LYS A 16 -1.59 -3.61 -3.66
N GLN A 17 -2.87 -3.83 -3.33
CA GLN A 17 -3.44 -5.17 -3.17
C GLN A 17 -3.40 -5.97 -4.48
N GLU A 18 -3.72 -5.34 -5.60
CA GLU A 18 -3.63 -5.97 -6.92
C GLU A 18 -2.19 -6.39 -7.26
N LEU A 19 -1.21 -5.53 -6.95
CA LEU A 19 0.21 -5.85 -7.14
C LEU A 19 0.66 -7.00 -6.23
N GLU A 20 0.21 -7.06 -4.98
CA GLU A 20 0.50 -8.16 -4.06
C GLU A 20 -0.07 -9.50 -4.58
N ALA A 21 -1.26 -9.49 -5.18
CA ALA A 21 -1.84 -10.67 -5.83
C ALA A 21 -1.02 -11.11 -7.05
N VAL A 22 -0.61 -10.17 -7.91
CA VAL A 22 0.25 -10.48 -9.07
C VAL A 22 1.60 -11.03 -8.63
N LEU A 23 2.19 -10.50 -7.55
CA LEU A 23 3.44 -11.01 -6.99
C LEU A 23 3.32 -12.48 -6.58
N GLN A 24 2.24 -12.85 -5.87
CA GLN A 24 2.01 -14.24 -5.47
C GLN A 24 1.89 -15.19 -6.68
N ILE A 25 1.22 -14.75 -7.74
CA ILE A 25 1.11 -15.54 -8.98
C ILE A 25 2.47 -15.70 -9.64
N LEU A 26 3.28 -14.64 -9.70
CA LEU A 26 4.62 -14.66 -10.30
C LEU A 26 5.60 -15.53 -9.51
N ASP A 27 5.55 -15.48 -8.18
CA ASP A 27 6.35 -16.34 -7.31
C ASP A 27 5.98 -17.81 -7.51
N HIS A 28 4.67 -18.12 -7.60
CA HIS A 28 4.20 -19.47 -7.87
C HIS A 28 4.63 -19.96 -9.27
N ALA A 29 4.62 -19.08 -10.27
CA ALA A 29 5.03 -19.39 -11.64
C ALA A 29 6.56 -19.50 -11.81
N GLY A 30 7.36 -19.19 -10.78
CA GLY A 30 8.83 -19.17 -10.88
C GLY A 30 9.37 -18.03 -11.74
N ALA A 31 8.58 -16.98 -11.95
CA ALA A 31 8.93 -15.82 -12.79
C ALA A 31 9.81 -14.82 -12.02
N GLY A 32 10.97 -15.27 -11.51
CA GLY A 32 11.77 -14.57 -10.51
C GLY A 32 12.13 -13.11 -10.86
N ILE A 33 12.45 -12.79 -12.11
CA ILE A 33 12.77 -11.41 -12.52
C ILE A 33 11.52 -10.50 -12.49
N ALA A 34 10.36 -11.02 -12.91
CA ALA A 34 9.12 -10.26 -12.88
C ALA A 34 8.64 -10.06 -11.43
N ALA A 35 8.75 -11.08 -10.59
CA ALA A 35 8.44 -11.00 -9.16
C ALA A 35 9.29 -9.95 -8.44
N ILE A 36 10.59 -9.86 -8.73
CA ILE A 36 11.48 -8.83 -8.15
C ILE A 36 11.01 -7.42 -8.49
N HIS A 37 10.61 -7.15 -9.74
CA HIS A 37 10.14 -5.82 -10.13
C HIS A 37 8.79 -5.47 -9.49
N VAL A 38 7.87 -6.43 -9.39
CA VAL A 38 6.57 -6.22 -8.72
C VAL A 38 6.79 -5.98 -7.22
N ASN A 39 7.66 -6.74 -6.56
CA ASN A 39 8.02 -6.52 -5.16
C ASN A 39 8.65 -5.13 -4.95
N ALA A 40 9.54 -4.69 -5.83
CA ALA A 40 10.12 -3.35 -5.76
C ALA A 40 9.06 -2.23 -5.89
N ALA A 41 8.05 -2.43 -6.75
CA ALA A 41 6.94 -1.50 -6.90
C ALA A 41 6.06 -1.43 -5.65
N ILE A 42 5.74 -2.58 -5.03
CA ILE A 42 5.00 -2.67 -3.77
C ILE A 42 5.74 -1.94 -2.65
N GLU A 43 7.04 -2.18 -2.51
CA GLU A 43 7.86 -1.52 -1.48
C GLU A 43 7.94 -0.01 -1.69
N GLN A 44 7.99 0.45 -2.94
CA GLN A 44 7.93 1.88 -3.23
C GLN A 44 6.57 2.48 -2.87
N LEU A 45 5.46 1.79 -3.16
CA LEU A 45 4.12 2.24 -2.79
C LEU A 45 3.95 2.32 -1.27
N LYS A 46 4.43 1.32 -0.52
CA LYS A 46 4.43 1.35 0.95
C LYS A 46 5.18 2.55 1.50
N ARG A 47 6.36 2.85 0.96
CA ARG A 47 7.14 4.05 1.38
C ARG A 47 6.41 5.35 1.07
N ASN A 48 5.79 5.43 -0.11
CA ASN A 48 5.03 6.61 -0.50
C ASN A 48 3.81 6.81 0.42
N LEU A 49 3.03 5.76 0.67
CA LEU A 49 1.91 5.79 1.61
C LEU A 49 2.34 6.17 3.02
N ALA A 50 3.43 5.61 3.53
CA ALA A 50 3.97 5.95 4.85
C ALA A 50 4.44 7.41 4.94
N ALA A 51 4.95 7.99 3.86
CA ALA A 51 5.34 9.40 3.80
C ALA A 51 4.15 10.36 3.68
N LEU A 52 3.02 9.87 3.14
CA LEU A 52 1.77 10.59 2.99
C LEU A 52 0.89 10.52 4.25
N ALA A 53 1.01 9.44 5.03
CA ALA A 53 0.42 9.36 6.35
C ALA A 53 0.93 10.55 7.18
N PRO A 54 0.05 11.35 7.81
CA PRO A 54 0.49 12.48 8.61
C PRO A 54 1.45 11.96 9.67
N GLN A 55 2.65 12.57 9.76
CA GLN A 55 3.53 12.44 10.91
C GLN A 55 2.79 13.00 12.12
N SER A 56 1.87 12.22 12.67
CA SER A 56 1.19 12.51 13.91
C SER A 56 2.28 12.48 14.96
N GLY A 57 2.68 13.67 15.45
CA GLY A 57 3.67 13.88 16.51
C GLY A 57 3.26 13.29 17.87
N ASN A 58 2.50 12.20 17.89
CA ASN A 58 2.14 11.45 19.07
C ASN A 58 1.77 10.00 18.70
N GLY A 59 2.76 9.21 18.27
CA GLY A 59 2.84 7.75 18.51
C GLY A 59 1.68 6.83 18.09
N ARG A 60 0.71 7.27 17.28
CA ARG A 60 -0.35 6.41 16.73
C ARG A 60 -0.65 6.80 15.28
N PRO A 61 -0.56 5.88 14.31
CA PRO A 61 -1.08 6.12 12.98
C PRO A 61 -2.60 6.30 13.08
N ALA A 62 -3.10 7.44 12.62
CA ALA A 62 -4.53 7.69 12.46
C ALA A 62 -5.01 6.93 11.21
N PHE A 63 -5.13 5.61 11.34
CA PHE A 63 -5.83 4.74 10.40
C PHE A 63 -6.38 3.54 11.19
N PHE A 64 -7.16 3.84 12.22
CA PHE A 64 -8.14 2.89 12.74
C PHE A 64 -9.49 3.52 12.44
N VAL A 65 -10.10 3.10 11.34
CA VAL A 65 -11.55 3.07 11.28
C VAL A 65 -11.92 1.94 12.24
N GLU A 66 -12.31 2.29 13.47
CA GLU A 66 -13.10 1.38 14.28
C GLU A 66 -14.39 1.19 13.49
N GLU A 67 -14.48 0.06 12.78
CA GLU A 67 -15.73 -0.42 12.22
C GLU A 67 -16.60 -0.77 13.42
N ASP A 68 -17.45 0.20 13.81
CA ASP A 68 -18.50 0.08 14.80
C ASP A 68 -19.42 -1.07 14.35
N LEU A 69 -19.17 -2.27 14.87
CA LEU A 69 -20.05 -3.42 14.76
C LEU A 69 -21.08 -3.32 15.89
N ASP A 70 -22.25 -2.78 15.55
CA ASP A 70 -23.50 -2.88 16.34
C ASP A 70 -23.99 -4.35 16.41
#